data_AF-A0A540W747-F1
#
_entry.id   AF-A0A540W747-F1
#
_cell.length_a   1.000
_cell.length_b   1.000
_cell.length_c   1.000
_cell.angle_alpha   90.00
_cell.angle_beta   90.00
_cell.angle_gamma   90.00
#
_symmetry.space_group_name_H-M   'P 1'
#
loop_
_entity.id
_entity.type
_entity.pdbx_description
1 polymer ?
#
loop_
_entity_poly.entity_id
_entity_poly.type
_entity_poly.pdbx_seq_one_letter_code
_entity_poly.pdbx_strand_id
1 'polypeptide(L)'
;MYNLTAAGKQVTDLRLSPDTIVGIFTGAITNWNDPEITQDYGRQLPNIPITPVIRSDGSGATAQFTRWMEHTHKSQWDAYCTGVNNITCGDYTEFYPPSGRMIAQSGSDQVAHYIEAPTGQGSIGYDEYAFALTSSWPVVKVLNPAGYYALPTASNVAVALTAAKIRGVDDSTSPDDPNYLQQNLDGVYTNNDPRSYPISSYSYLIVPRSGVPNMPPPPRFTNDKGAALSQYLDYVLCGGQATGKGGIDSIGYSPIPRGLVRGGLLQVQHIPGNNGNVDPNTLANCPNPTFDSQGNLIILKNAPQPNPCDKQGTPLSCDPNNPSAGGGSGGSGGGSGSGGGSGGGSNGGGSGGGSGSGGKGGAGSGGAGGGSGSGGAGGANGSSGTGGSGACGTTIDPQTGEVVQNDSGGSGGGQVAANVVNVGGRPDNWLLTTLTAVELLAVVALPPFLGGWLRRRRAGSQTGTGGAR
;
A
#
# COMPACT_ATOMS: atom_id res chain seq x y z
N MET A 1 0.60 -2.72 8.81
CA MET A 1 -0.20 -3.06 10.01
C MET A 1 0.74 -3.30 11.19
N TYR A 2 0.26 -3.20 12.42
CA TYR A 2 1.03 -3.57 13.62
C TYR A 2 0.11 -4.06 14.73
N ASN A 3 0.61 -4.82 15.70
CA ASN A 3 -0.15 -5.25 16.87
C ASN A 3 0.61 -4.92 18.16
N LEU A 4 0.05 -3.98 18.93
CA LEU A 4 0.61 -3.48 20.17
C LEU A 4 -0.49 -3.24 21.20
N THR A 5 -0.38 -3.92 22.32
CA THR A 5 -1.07 -3.58 23.57
C THR A 5 -0.12 -2.84 24.51
N ALA A 6 -0.51 -1.67 24.99
CA ALA A 6 0.18 -0.90 26.03
C ALA A 6 -0.80 -0.55 27.16
N ALA A 7 -0.41 -0.78 28.42
CA ALA A 7 -1.26 -0.59 29.60
C ALA A 7 -2.67 -1.23 29.50
N GLY A 8 -2.76 -2.41 28.87
CA GLY A 8 -4.01 -3.15 28.69
C GLY A 8 -4.94 -2.62 27.59
N LYS A 9 -4.47 -1.70 26.73
CA LYS A 9 -5.22 -1.17 25.58
C LYS A 9 -4.44 -1.33 24.28
N GLN A 10 -5.13 -1.60 23.18
CA GLN A 10 -4.52 -1.56 21.84
C GLN A 10 -4.04 -0.13 21.53
N VAL A 11 -2.85 0.00 20.98
CA VAL A 11 -2.32 1.24 20.40
C VAL A 11 -2.91 1.38 19.01
N THR A 12 -3.64 2.47 18.74
CA THR A 12 -4.34 2.69 17.45
C THR A 12 -3.90 3.94 16.70
N ASP A 13 -2.91 4.65 17.25
CA ASP A 13 -2.46 6.00 16.86
C ASP A 13 -0.95 6.07 16.58
N LEU A 14 -0.29 4.92 16.37
CA LEU A 14 1.17 4.85 16.23
C LEU A 14 1.68 5.71 15.07
N ARG A 15 2.73 6.49 15.35
CA ARG A 15 3.44 7.38 14.43
C ARG A 15 4.88 6.93 14.33
N LEU A 16 5.43 6.82 13.11
CA LEU A 16 6.84 6.51 12.86
C LEU A 16 7.36 7.34 11.68
N SER A 17 8.63 7.74 11.74
CA SER A 17 9.37 8.34 10.63
C SER A 17 9.82 7.26 9.63
N PRO A 18 10.17 7.66 8.40
CA PRO A 18 10.94 6.84 7.49
C PRO A 18 12.18 6.18 8.14
N ASP A 19 13.00 6.95 8.86
CA ASP A 19 14.21 6.44 9.55
C ASP A 19 13.86 5.29 10.51
N THR A 20 12.89 5.51 11.41
CA THR A 20 12.44 4.49 12.37
C THR A 20 11.85 3.25 11.67
N ILE A 21 11.09 3.42 10.60
CA ILE A 21 10.52 2.29 9.84
C ILE A 21 11.63 1.47 9.18
N VAL A 22 12.59 2.11 8.52
CA VAL A 22 13.73 1.39 7.91
C VAL A 22 14.61 0.78 9.00
N GLY A 23 14.84 1.47 10.12
CA GLY A 23 15.53 0.93 11.29
C GLY A 23 14.91 -0.37 11.82
N ILE A 24 13.58 -0.43 11.91
CA ILE A 24 12.85 -1.65 12.28
C ILE A 24 13.04 -2.75 11.23
N PHE A 25 12.86 -2.43 9.95
CA PHE A 25 12.86 -3.43 8.88
C PHE A 25 14.27 -3.88 8.43
N THR A 26 15.34 -3.12 8.71
CA THR A 26 16.73 -3.60 8.63
C THR A 26 17.25 -4.20 9.94
N GLY A 27 16.42 -4.29 10.98
CA GLY A 27 16.79 -4.88 12.27
C GLY A 27 17.80 -4.06 13.09
N ALA A 28 17.97 -2.77 12.80
CA ALA A 28 18.73 -1.86 13.65
C ALA A 28 17.95 -1.52 14.93
N ILE A 29 16.64 -1.26 14.80
CA ILE A 29 15.70 -1.09 15.90
C ILE A 29 15.02 -2.43 16.16
N THR A 30 15.18 -2.97 17.37
CA THR A 30 14.75 -4.35 17.70
C THR A 30 13.77 -4.45 18.88
N ASN A 31 13.42 -3.33 19.51
CA ASN A 31 12.52 -3.28 20.65
C ASN A 31 11.59 -2.07 20.56
N TRP A 32 10.32 -2.23 20.95
CA TRP A 32 9.35 -1.14 20.91
C TRP A 32 9.67 0.00 21.87
N ASN A 33 10.46 -0.23 22.93
CA ASN A 33 10.87 0.82 23.86
C ASN A 33 12.06 1.68 23.39
N ASP A 34 12.44 1.59 22.12
CA ASP A 34 13.57 2.33 21.55
C ASP A 34 13.41 3.87 21.66
N PRO A 35 14.49 4.63 21.89
CA PRO A 35 14.47 6.09 21.86
C PRO A 35 13.92 6.71 20.57
N GLU A 36 14.20 6.14 19.39
CA GLU A 36 13.76 6.70 18.10
C GLU A 36 12.24 6.55 17.91
N ILE A 37 11.70 5.36 18.23
CA ILE A 37 10.24 5.12 18.32
C ILE A 37 9.60 6.06 19.34
N THR A 38 10.26 6.29 20.48
CA THR A 38 9.77 7.16 21.55
C THR A 38 9.74 8.64 21.12
N GLN A 39 10.71 9.07 20.31
CA GLN A 39 10.78 10.41 19.71
C GLN A 39 9.67 10.63 18.68
N ASP A 40 9.44 9.67 17.77
CA ASP A 40 8.40 9.77 16.74
C ASP A 40 6.99 9.72 17.31
N TYR A 41 6.75 8.76 18.21
CA TYR A 41 5.43 8.55 18.79
C TYR A 41 5.13 9.57 19.92
N GLY A 42 6.15 10.21 20.49
CA GLY A 42 5.99 11.15 21.60
C GLY A 42 5.60 10.48 22.92
N ARG A 43 5.75 9.15 23.03
CA ARG A 43 5.48 8.36 24.24
C ARG A 43 6.31 7.08 24.27
N GLN A 44 6.91 6.81 25.43
CA GLN A 44 7.61 5.56 25.70
C GLN A 44 6.66 4.36 25.61
N LEU A 45 6.92 3.43 24.69
CA LEU A 45 6.23 2.14 24.62
C LEU A 45 6.87 1.11 25.58
N PRO A 46 6.16 0.02 25.91
CA PRO A 46 6.71 -1.03 26.77
C PRO A 46 7.87 -1.79 26.11
N ASN A 47 8.76 -2.34 26.95
CA ASN A 47 9.86 -3.22 26.51
C ASN A 47 9.28 -4.53 25.94
N ILE A 48 9.16 -4.60 24.62
CA ILE A 48 8.60 -5.68 23.83
C ILE A 48 9.50 -5.84 22.60
N PRO A 49 10.17 -7.00 22.40
CA PRO A 49 10.94 -7.25 21.19
C PRO A 49 10.07 -7.13 19.93
N ILE A 50 10.56 -6.41 18.93
CA ILE A 50 9.85 -6.27 17.65
C ILE A 50 9.93 -7.59 16.88
N THR A 51 8.85 -7.92 16.19
CA THR A 51 8.75 -9.07 15.28
C THR A 51 8.29 -8.56 13.91
N PRO A 52 9.21 -8.18 13.00
CA PRO A 52 8.81 -7.70 11.68
C PRO A 52 8.20 -8.86 10.87
N VAL A 53 7.05 -8.62 10.26
CA VAL A 53 6.30 -9.59 9.46
C VAL A 53 6.48 -9.20 8.01
N ILE A 54 7.02 -10.13 7.23
CA ILE A 54 7.45 -9.94 5.84
C ILE A 54 6.80 -10.99 4.94
N ARG A 55 6.92 -10.83 3.63
CA ARG A 55 6.43 -11.81 2.66
C ARG A 55 7.48 -12.88 2.35
N SER A 56 7.08 -14.15 2.31
CA SER A 56 7.91 -15.27 1.86
C SER A 56 7.77 -15.53 0.36
N ASP A 57 6.66 -15.09 -0.24
CA ASP A 57 6.39 -15.12 -1.67
C ASP A 57 6.96 -13.89 -2.40
N GLY A 58 7.17 -14.02 -3.72
CA GLY A 58 7.57 -12.90 -4.58
C GLY A 58 6.39 -11.94 -4.71
N SER A 59 6.48 -10.80 -4.04
CA SER A 59 5.32 -9.93 -3.76
C SER A 59 5.50 -8.51 -4.27
N GLY A 60 4.43 -7.98 -4.89
CA GLY A 60 4.33 -6.58 -5.27
C GLY A 60 4.41 -5.63 -4.07
N ALA A 61 3.77 -5.96 -2.94
CA ALA A 61 3.89 -5.19 -1.70
C ALA A 61 5.35 -5.10 -1.21
N THR A 62 6.09 -6.21 -1.28
CA THR A 62 7.54 -6.22 -1.00
C THR A 62 8.31 -5.34 -1.97
N ALA A 63 8.05 -5.46 -3.27
CA ALA A 63 8.74 -4.67 -4.30
C ALA A 63 8.51 -3.16 -4.11
N GLN A 64 7.28 -2.72 -3.77
CA GLN A 64 6.99 -1.30 -3.54
C GLN A 64 7.54 -0.79 -2.20
N PHE A 65 7.45 -1.60 -1.13
CA PHE A 65 7.99 -1.23 0.19
C PHE A 65 9.52 -1.14 0.16
N THR A 66 10.20 -2.14 -0.41
CA THR A 66 11.66 -2.12 -0.57
C THR A 66 12.12 -1.01 -1.54
N ARG A 67 11.38 -0.73 -2.62
CA ARG A 67 11.64 0.43 -3.50
C ARG A 67 11.60 1.75 -2.74
N TRP A 68 10.63 1.93 -1.85
CA TRP A 68 10.54 3.12 -1.00
C TRP A 68 11.70 3.20 0.00
N MET A 69 12.10 2.09 0.63
CA MET A 69 13.27 2.04 1.52
C MET A 69 14.58 2.32 0.78
N GLU A 70 14.78 1.74 -0.41
CA GLU A 70 15.92 1.99 -1.30
C GLU A 70 16.00 3.46 -1.69
N HIS A 71 14.90 4.07 -2.15
CA HIS A 71 14.90 5.47 -2.55
C HIS A 71 15.15 6.44 -1.38
N THR A 72 14.70 6.11 -0.17
CA THR A 72 14.80 7.03 0.99
C THR A 72 16.04 6.79 1.85
N HIS A 73 16.52 5.54 1.96
CA HIS A 73 17.56 5.09 2.90
C HIS A 73 18.57 4.14 2.24
N LYS A 74 18.87 4.33 0.95
CA LYS A 74 19.75 3.48 0.11
C LYS A 74 20.94 2.86 0.85
N SER A 75 21.75 3.66 1.53
CA SER A 75 22.97 3.19 2.22
C SER A 75 22.69 2.18 3.33
N GLN A 76 21.57 2.31 4.05
CA GLN A 76 21.13 1.38 5.08
C GLN A 76 20.52 0.11 4.48
N TRP A 77 19.74 0.25 3.40
CA TRP A 77 19.14 -0.90 2.70
C TRP A 77 20.19 -1.76 1.99
N ASP A 78 21.12 -1.17 1.24
CA ASP A 78 22.24 -1.90 0.61
C ASP A 78 23.16 -2.56 1.65
N ALA A 79 23.44 -1.89 2.78
CA ALA A 79 24.24 -2.47 3.86
C ALA A 79 23.53 -3.68 4.50
N TYR A 80 22.22 -3.58 4.72
CA TYR A 80 21.39 -4.68 5.20
C TYR A 80 21.41 -5.87 4.24
N CYS A 81 21.11 -5.66 2.96
CA CYS A 81 21.10 -6.74 1.97
C CYS A 81 22.48 -7.35 1.76
N THR A 82 23.55 -6.55 1.80
CA THR A 82 24.93 -7.05 1.75
C THR A 82 25.26 -7.89 2.99
N GLY A 83 24.77 -7.51 4.16
CA GLY A 83 24.95 -8.27 5.41
C GLY A 83 24.19 -9.61 5.45
N VAL A 84 23.05 -9.72 4.75
CA VAL A 84 22.24 -10.96 4.71
C VAL A 84 22.63 -11.88 3.54
N ASN A 85 22.78 -11.33 2.33
CA ASN A 85 22.93 -12.09 1.09
C ASN A 85 24.30 -11.90 0.38
N ASN A 86 25.20 -11.06 0.90
CA ASN A 86 26.46 -10.67 0.24
C ASN A 86 26.26 -10.03 -1.17
N ILE A 87 25.11 -9.38 -1.38
CA ILE A 87 24.78 -8.56 -2.56
C ILE A 87 23.99 -7.32 -2.14
N THR A 88 24.08 -6.24 -2.92
CA THR A 88 23.14 -5.12 -2.84
C THR A 88 21.74 -5.57 -3.28
N CYS A 89 20.69 -4.93 -2.76
CA CYS A 89 19.31 -5.26 -3.15
C CYS A 89 18.91 -4.65 -4.49
N GLY A 90 19.50 -3.51 -4.87
CA GLY A 90 19.18 -2.80 -6.10
C GLY A 90 17.79 -2.15 -6.08
N ASP A 91 17.35 -1.71 -7.27
CA ASP A 91 16.25 -0.77 -7.43
C ASP A 91 14.88 -1.30 -6.95
N TYR A 92 14.66 -2.62 -7.05
CA TYR A 92 13.45 -3.34 -6.63
C TYR A 92 13.80 -4.70 -6.03
N THR A 93 13.12 -5.11 -4.96
CA THR A 93 13.30 -6.42 -4.32
C THR A 93 11.93 -7.06 -4.04
N GLU A 94 11.53 -8.06 -4.82
CA GLU A 94 10.22 -8.75 -4.66
C GLU A 94 10.24 -9.87 -3.59
N PHE A 95 11.42 -10.44 -3.32
CA PHE A 95 11.66 -11.44 -2.26
C PHE A 95 12.45 -10.78 -1.12
N TYR A 96 11.83 -10.57 0.04
CA TYR A 96 12.49 -9.87 1.15
C TYR A 96 13.60 -10.75 1.76
N PRO A 97 14.85 -10.26 1.89
CA PRO A 97 15.92 -11.02 2.52
C PRO A 97 15.68 -11.12 4.05
N PRO A 98 15.39 -12.31 4.60
CA PRO A 98 14.94 -12.46 5.98
C PRO A 98 16.11 -12.44 6.96
N SER A 99 15.94 -11.81 8.13
CA SER A 99 16.96 -11.85 9.20
C SER A 99 16.40 -11.76 10.61
N GLY A 100 17.24 -12.06 11.60
CA GLY A 100 16.98 -11.83 13.02
C GLY A 100 15.67 -12.45 13.53
N ARG A 101 14.70 -11.58 13.88
CA ARG A 101 13.39 -11.95 14.44
C ARG A 101 12.25 -11.96 13.42
N MET A 102 12.55 -11.85 12.13
CA MET A 102 11.51 -11.75 11.09
C MET A 102 10.68 -13.02 10.97
N ILE A 103 9.38 -12.85 10.72
CA ILE A 103 8.46 -13.94 10.39
C ILE A 103 7.96 -13.71 8.97
N ALA A 104 8.26 -14.65 8.08
CA ALA A 104 7.83 -14.60 6.69
C ALA A 104 6.52 -15.37 6.50
N GLN A 105 5.52 -14.73 5.89
CA GLN A 105 4.21 -15.32 5.58
C GLN A 105 3.96 -15.27 4.07
N SER A 106 3.21 -16.25 3.54
CA SER A 106 2.90 -16.33 2.11
C SER A 106 1.53 -15.71 1.84
N GLY A 107 1.48 -14.61 1.10
CA GLY A 107 0.25 -13.88 0.80
C GLY A 107 -0.12 -12.80 1.83
N SER A 108 -0.78 -11.75 1.34
CA SER A 108 -1.12 -10.55 2.11
C SER A 108 -2.09 -10.83 3.27
N ASP A 109 -2.99 -11.79 3.10
CA ASP A 109 -3.93 -12.25 4.11
C ASP A 109 -3.21 -12.97 5.27
N GLN A 110 -2.17 -13.77 4.99
CA GLN A 110 -1.41 -14.45 6.03
C GLN A 110 -0.51 -13.49 6.82
N VAL A 111 0.01 -12.43 6.19
CA VAL A 111 0.66 -11.31 6.89
C VAL A 111 -0.33 -10.62 7.82
N ALA A 112 -1.52 -10.27 7.33
CA ALA A 112 -2.58 -9.64 8.12
C ALA A 112 -3.01 -10.50 9.32
N HIS A 113 -3.41 -11.76 9.08
CA HIS A 113 -3.84 -12.69 10.13
C HIS A 113 -2.76 -12.94 11.19
N TYR A 114 -1.48 -13.02 10.81
CA TYR A 114 -0.39 -13.19 11.78
C TYR A 114 -0.24 -11.98 12.71
N ILE A 115 -0.38 -10.76 12.17
CA ILE A 115 -0.34 -9.53 12.95
C ILE A 115 -1.57 -9.44 13.88
N GLU A 116 -2.76 -9.70 13.35
CA GLU A 116 -4.04 -9.60 14.07
C GLU A 116 -4.21 -10.64 15.18
N ALA A 117 -3.55 -11.80 15.07
CA ALA A 117 -3.62 -12.86 16.07
C ALA A 117 -3.22 -12.39 17.49
N PRO A 118 -3.81 -12.94 18.56
CA PRO A 118 -3.40 -12.62 19.95
C PRO A 118 -1.92 -12.91 20.25
N THR A 119 -1.28 -13.81 19.50
CA THR A 119 0.15 -14.11 19.56
C THR A 119 1.03 -13.10 18.81
N GLY A 120 0.43 -12.22 17.99
CA GLY A 120 1.11 -11.19 17.20
C GLY A 120 1.52 -9.95 18.00
N GLN A 121 1.33 -9.92 19.33
CA GLN A 121 1.77 -8.81 20.20
C GLN A 121 3.26 -8.48 19.98
N GLY A 122 3.55 -7.25 19.58
CA GLY A 122 4.88 -6.78 19.23
C GLY A 122 5.24 -6.89 17.75
N SER A 123 4.30 -7.30 16.88
CA SER A 123 4.53 -7.41 15.43
C SER A 123 4.23 -6.12 14.67
N ILE A 124 4.91 -5.97 13.52
CA ILE A 124 4.69 -4.91 12.53
C ILE A 124 5.00 -5.47 11.15
N GLY A 125 4.17 -5.22 10.15
CA GLY A 125 4.36 -5.68 8.77
C GLY A 125 3.83 -4.69 7.74
N TYR A 126 4.39 -4.74 6.53
CA TYR A 126 3.87 -4.05 5.36
C TYR A 126 2.94 -4.98 4.59
N ASP A 127 1.81 -4.47 4.09
CA ASP A 127 1.04 -5.07 3.00
C ASP A 127 -0.02 -4.10 2.46
N GLU A 128 -0.83 -4.51 1.48
CA GLU A 128 -1.90 -3.67 0.92
C GLU A 128 -2.90 -3.16 1.98
N TYR A 129 -3.22 -1.86 1.97
CA TYR A 129 -4.09 -1.23 2.98
C TYR A 129 -5.51 -1.83 3.04
N ALA A 130 -5.98 -2.43 1.95
CA ALA A 130 -7.26 -3.12 1.85
C ALA A 130 -7.48 -4.16 2.96
N PHE A 131 -6.44 -4.90 3.37
CA PHE A 131 -6.53 -5.90 4.43
C PHE A 131 -6.81 -5.25 5.78
N ALA A 132 -5.99 -4.27 6.17
CA ALA A 132 -6.15 -3.50 7.40
C ALA A 132 -7.50 -2.79 7.50
N LEU A 133 -7.98 -2.23 6.38
CA LEU A 133 -9.29 -1.57 6.32
C LEU A 133 -10.43 -2.58 6.53
N THR A 134 -10.33 -3.76 5.90
CA THR A 134 -11.34 -4.82 5.98
C THR A 134 -11.44 -5.41 7.39
N SER A 135 -10.31 -5.62 8.07
CA SER A 135 -10.28 -6.08 9.48
C SER A 135 -10.46 -4.96 10.51
N SER A 136 -10.59 -3.70 10.07
CA SER A 136 -10.64 -2.50 10.93
C SER A 136 -9.43 -2.36 11.87
N TRP A 137 -8.26 -2.84 11.42
CA TRP A 137 -7.04 -2.95 12.21
C TRP A 137 -6.10 -1.73 12.04
N PRO A 138 -5.41 -1.27 13.10
CA PRO A 138 -4.54 -0.10 13.02
C PRO A 138 -3.34 -0.25 12.07
N VAL A 139 -3.00 0.88 11.45
CA VAL A 139 -1.82 1.08 10.60
C VAL A 139 -1.02 2.27 11.10
N VAL A 140 0.28 2.28 10.79
CA VAL A 140 1.20 3.36 11.17
C VAL A 140 0.82 4.64 10.43
N LYS A 141 0.81 5.78 11.13
CA LYS A 141 0.90 7.10 10.49
C LYS A 141 2.36 7.37 10.13
N VAL A 142 2.65 7.49 8.84
CA VAL A 142 4.04 7.64 8.35
C VAL A 142 4.34 9.14 8.16
N LEU A 143 5.48 9.60 8.68
CA LEU A 143 5.93 10.98 8.48
C LEU A 143 6.20 11.25 7.00
N ASN A 144 5.53 12.25 6.43
CA ASN A 144 5.76 12.74 5.07
C ASN A 144 6.80 13.88 5.04
N PRO A 145 7.38 14.21 3.86
CA PRO A 145 8.41 15.27 3.73
C PRO A 145 8.00 16.65 4.25
N ALA A 146 6.69 16.93 4.31
CA ALA A 146 6.14 18.18 4.82
C ALA A 146 6.04 18.25 6.36
N GLY A 147 6.48 17.20 7.06
CA GLY A 147 6.50 17.14 8.53
C GLY A 147 5.17 16.75 9.16
N TYR A 148 4.33 15.97 8.46
CA TYR A 148 3.05 15.46 8.99
C TYR A 148 2.98 13.92 8.94
N TYR A 149 2.47 13.30 10.00
CA TYR A 149 2.23 11.86 10.09
C TYR A 149 0.91 11.49 9.39
N ALA A 150 0.99 11.01 8.15
CA ALA A 150 -0.16 10.73 7.29
C ALA A 150 -0.63 9.26 7.38
N LEU A 151 -1.93 9.04 7.21
CA LEU A 151 -2.53 7.71 7.00
C LEU A 151 -2.68 7.39 5.50
N PRO A 152 -2.71 6.10 5.09
CA PRO A 152 -2.89 5.65 3.70
C PRO A 152 -4.35 5.79 3.20
N THR A 153 -5.03 6.90 3.50
CA THR A 153 -6.40 7.12 3.01
C THR A 153 -6.40 7.36 1.50
N ALA A 154 -7.53 7.06 0.83
CA ALA A 154 -7.70 7.31 -0.61
C ALA A 154 -7.37 8.75 -1.02
N SER A 155 -7.66 9.76 -0.17
CA SER A 155 -7.29 11.16 -0.42
C SER A 155 -5.78 11.40 -0.36
N ASN A 156 -5.09 10.80 0.60
CA ASN A 156 -3.68 11.04 0.86
C ASN A 156 -2.80 10.30 -0.15
N VAL A 157 -3.24 9.10 -0.56
CA VAL A 157 -2.67 8.33 -1.68
C VAL A 157 -2.93 9.06 -3.01
N ALA A 158 -4.14 9.56 -3.26
CA ALA A 158 -4.43 10.37 -4.45
C ALA A 158 -3.51 11.58 -4.55
N VAL A 159 -3.33 12.33 -3.45
CA VAL A 159 -2.42 13.49 -3.37
C VAL A 159 -0.98 13.06 -3.65
N ALA A 160 -0.49 12.00 -3.01
CA ALA A 160 0.87 11.51 -3.21
C ALA A 160 1.12 11.14 -4.68
N LEU A 161 0.21 10.39 -5.29
CA LEU A 161 0.28 9.93 -6.68
C LEU A 161 0.15 11.05 -7.73
N THR A 162 -0.16 12.30 -7.35
CA THR A 162 -0.04 13.44 -8.29
C THR A 162 1.40 13.71 -8.74
N ALA A 163 2.39 13.23 -7.99
CA ALA A 163 3.81 13.34 -8.30
C ALA A 163 4.40 12.10 -9.00
N ALA A 164 3.58 11.11 -9.34
CA ALA A 164 3.97 9.95 -10.14
C ALA A 164 4.09 10.30 -11.62
N LYS A 165 4.86 9.51 -12.37
CA LYS A 165 5.02 9.63 -13.83
C LYS A 165 5.02 8.27 -14.52
N ILE A 166 4.60 8.23 -15.77
CA ILE A 166 4.82 7.12 -16.69
C ILE A 166 6.03 7.44 -17.59
N ARG A 167 7.04 6.58 -17.54
CA ARG A 167 8.27 6.72 -18.32
C ARG A 167 7.98 6.68 -19.82
N GLY A 168 8.43 7.69 -20.56
CA GLY A 168 8.18 7.87 -21.98
C GLY A 168 6.79 8.41 -22.35
N VAL A 169 5.97 8.80 -21.35
CA VAL A 169 4.70 9.53 -21.55
C VAL A 169 4.74 10.89 -20.86
N ASP A 170 5.28 10.95 -19.64
CA ASP A 170 5.41 12.17 -18.83
C ASP A 170 6.88 12.65 -18.68
N ASP A 171 7.80 12.00 -19.40
CA ASP A 171 9.23 12.32 -19.49
C ASP A 171 9.80 11.91 -20.87
N SER A 172 11.12 12.04 -21.04
CA SER A 172 11.84 11.73 -22.28
C SER A 172 12.53 10.35 -22.29
N THR A 173 12.07 9.38 -21.50
CA THR A 173 12.61 8.00 -21.56
C THR A 173 12.35 7.37 -22.94
N SER A 174 13.37 6.72 -23.51
CA SER A 174 13.30 6.09 -24.84
C SER A 174 12.33 4.90 -24.86
N PRO A 175 11.63 4.63 -25.99
CA PRO A 175 10.94 3.36 -26.22
C PRO A 175 11.80 2.10 -26.07
N ASP A 176 13.13 2.23 -26.18
CA ASP A 176 14.11 1.14 -26.01
C ASP A 176 14.59 0.95 -24.55
N ASP A 177 14.12 1.79 -23.61
CA ASP A 177 14.48 1.66 -22.18
C ASP A 177 13.75 0.45 -21.56
N PRO A 178 14.42 -0.43 -20.79
CA PRO A 178 13.77 -1.56 -20.13
C PRO A 178 12.65 -1.16 -19.15
N ASN A 179 12.61 0.11 -18.75
CA ASN A 179 11.58 0.70 -17.88
C ASN A 179 10.59 1.59 -18.65
N TYR A 180 10.62 1.61 -19.98
CA TYR A 180 9.63 2.33 -20.78
C TYR A 180 8.20 1.89 -20.41
N LEU A 181 7.29 2.85 -20.27
CA LEU A 181 5.91 2.69 -19.77
C LEU A 181 5.78 2.17 -18.31
N GLN A 182 6.87 1.89 -17.60
CA GLN A 182 6.83 1.65 -16.17
C GLN A 182 6.70 2.97 -15.38
N GLN A 183 6.38 2.84 -14.09
CA GLN A 183 6.31 3.97 -13.17
C GLN A 183 7.67 4.62 -12.90
N ASN A 184 7.63 5.92 -12.66
CA ASN A 184 8.53 6.61 -11.75
C ASN A 184 7.72 7.09 -10.54
N LEU A 185 8.10 6.63 -9.34
CA LEU A 185 7.51 7.02 -8.05
C LEU A 185 8.45 7.89 -7.20
N ASP A 186 9.62 8.27 -7.73
CA ASP A 186 10.67 9.01 -7.02
C ASP A 186 10.12 10.36 -6.48
N GLY A 187 9.23 11.00 -7.26
CA GLY A 187 8.48 12.20 -6.88
C GLY A 187 7.35 11.96 -5.85
N VAL A 188 6.82 10.75 -5.75
CA VAL A 188 5.77 10.37 -4.77
C VAL A 188 6.38 10.26 -3.38
N TYR A 189 7.54 9.59 -3.28
CA TYR A 189 8.28 9.43 -2.02
C TYR A 189 8.78 10.76 -1.44
N THR A 190 8.95 11.76 -2.30
CA THR A 190 9.42 13.11 -1.97
C THR A 190 8.33 14.18 -2.00
N ASN A 191 7.05 13.79 -2.12
CA ASN A 191 5.92 14.72 -2.28
C ASN A 191 5.67 15.56 -1.00
N ASN A 192 5.97 16.86 -1.11
CA ASN A 192 5.91 17.84 -0.01
C ASN A 192 4.53 18.51 0.18
N ASP A 193 3.44 17.95 -0.34
CA ASP A 193 2.09 18.31 0.10
C ASP A 193 1.85 17.73 1.51
N PRO A 194 1.39 18.53 2.51
CA PRO A 194 1.18 18.04 3.89
C PRO A 194 0.15 16.91 4.01
N ARG A 195 -0.65 16.65 2.97
CA ARG A 195 -1.63 15.57 2.90
C ARG A 195 -1.09 14.29 2.28
N SER A 196 0.14 14.28 1.74
CA SER A 196 0.69 13.12 1.03
C SER A 196 0.91 11.93 1.97
N TYR A 197 0.60 10.71 1.49
CA TYR A 197 1.07 9.47 2.13
C TYR A 197 2.30 8.94 1.37
N PRO A 198 3.49 8.86 1.99
CA PRO A 198 4.74 8.69 1.24
C PRO A 198 4.95 7.28 0.69
N ILE A 199 4.26 6.26 1.20
CA ILE A 199 4.37 4.87 0.71
C ILE A 199 3.19 4.56 -0.22
N SER A 200 3.09 5.31 -1.33
CA SER A 200 2.01 5.21 -2.32
C SER A 200 2.52 4.66 -3.66
N SER A 201 1.75 3.77 -4.27
CA SER A 201 2.07 3.10 -5.55
C SER A 201 0.78 2.70 -6.28
N TYR A 202 0.91 2.12 -7.48
CA TYR A 202 -0.21 1.52 -8.22
C TYR A 202 0.09 0.06 -8.62
N SER A 203 -0.97 -0.71 -8.83
CA SER A 203 -0.91 -2.09 -9.33
C SER A 203 -1.09 -2.14 -10.84
N TYR A 204 -0.60 -3.21 -11.47
CA TYR A 204 -0.51 -3.34 -12.93
C TYR A 204 -1.40 -4.48 -13.46
N LEU A 205 -2.00 -4.26 -14.63
CA LEU A 205 -2.61 -5.31 -15.44
C LEU A 205 -1.70 -5.57 -16.65
N ILE A 206 -1.11 -6.77 -16.69
CA ILE A 206 -0.25 -7.22 -17.79
C ILE A 206 -1.14 -7.84 -18.87
N VAL A 207 -1.10 -7.30 -20.09
CA VAL A 207 -2.03 -7.65 -21.18
C VAL A 207 -1.27 -8.04 -22.46
N PRO A 208 -1.80 -8.96 -23.29
CA PRO A 208 -1.22 -9.26 -24.60
C PRO A 208 -1.18 -8.02 -25.49
N ARG A 209 -0.04 -7.75 -26.11
CA ARG A 209 0.19 -6.61 -26.99
C ARG A 209 0.37 -7.05 -28.44
N SER A 210 -0.25 -6.34 -29.37
CA SER A 210 -0.02 -6.50 -30.82
C SER A 210 1.23 -5.76 -31.27
N GLY A 211 1.84 -6.20 -32.39
CA GLY A 211 2.95 -5.51 -33.03
C GLY A 211 4.32 -5.61 -32.35
N VAL A 212 4.47 -6.42 -31.29
CA VAL A 212 5.78 -6.62 -30.63
C VAL A 212 6.64 -7.61 -31.44
N PRO A 213 7.85 -7.22 -31.91
CA PRO A 213 8.73 -8.13 -32.64
C PRO A 213 9.11 -9.36 -31.81
N ASN A 214 9.09 -10.53 -32.42
CA ASN A 214 9.44 -11.83 -31.82
C ASN A 214 8.59 -12.28 -30.60
N MET A 215 7.58 -11.49 -30.18
CA MET A 215 6.70 -11.80 -29.05
C MET A 215 5.22 -11.73 -29.48
N PRO A 216 4.74 -12.69 -30.30
CA PRO A 216 3.34 -12.71 -30.71
C PRO A 216 2.39 -12.94 -29.52
N PRO A 217 1.12 -12.51 -29.60
CA PRO A 217 0.11 -12.82 -28.60
C PRO A 217 -0.02 -14.33 -28.34
N PRO A 218 -0.35 -14.77 -27.11
CA PRO A 218 -0.47 -16.19 -26.79
C PRO A 218 -1.47 -16.91 -27.73
N PRO A 219 -1.18 -18.11 -28.25
CA PRO A 219 -2.02 -18.77 -29.28
C PRO A 219 -3.49 -19.03 -28.93
N ARG A 220 -3.89 -18.87 -27.67
CA ARG A 220 -5.28 -18.99 -27.18
C ARG A 220 -5.99 -17.63 -27.00
N PHE A 221 -5.34 -16.53 -27.35
CA PHE A 221 -5.88 -15.17 -27.28
C PHE A 221 -6.47 -14.78 -28.65
N THR A 222 -7.80 -14.84 -28.76
CA THR A 222 -8.52 -14.45 -29.98
C THR A 222 -8.88 -12.97 -29.94
N ASN A 223 -9.24 -12.40 -31.10
CA ASN A 223 -9.70 -11.01 -31.17
C ASN A 223 -10.92 -10.76 -30.27
N ASP A 224 -11.81 -11.73 -30.10
CA ASP A 224 -13.00 -11.59 -29.23
C ASP A 224 -12.61 -11.45 -27.74
N LYS A 225 -11.55 -12.14 -27.32
CA LYS A 225 -10.96 -11.98 -25.98
C LYS A 225 -10.27 -10.63 -25.84
N GLY A 226 -9.65 -10.12 -26.91
CA GLY A 226 -9.12 -8.77 -27.00
C GLY A 226 -10.20 -7.70 -26.87
N ALA A 227 -11.31 -7.86 -27.58
CA ALA A 227 -12.48 -7.00 -27.51
C ALA A 227 -13.04 -6.95 -26.08
N ALA A 228 -13.35 -8.11 -25.49
CA ALA A 228 -13.83 -8.21 -24.11
C ALA A 228 -12.84 -7.61 -23.09
N LEU A 229 -11.55 -7.90 -23.22
CA LEU A 229 -10.51 -7.35 -22.34
C LEU A 229 -10.39 -5.82 -22.48
N SER A 230 -10.41 -5.29 -23.70
CA SER A 230 -10.34 -3.84 -23.92
C SER A 230 -11.54 -3.10 -23.34
N GLN A 231 -12.76 -3.62 -23.51
CA GLN A 231 -13.97 -3.03 -22.93
C GLN A 231 -14.00 -3.13 -21.39
N TYR A 232 -13.46 -4.23 -20.83
CA TYR A 232 -13.26 -4.34 -19.38
C TYR A 232 -12.24 -3.32 -18.86
N LEU A 233 -11.15 -3.05 -19.58
CA LEU A 233 -10.14 -2.07 -19.19
C LEU A 233 -10.63 -0.64 -19.34
N ASP A 234 -11.37 -0.32 -20.40
CA ASP A 234 -12.12 0.95 -20.54
C ASP A 234 -13.05 1.14 -19.34
N TYR A 235 -13.78 0.11 -18.92
CA TYR A 235 -14.58 0.16 -17.68
C TYR A 235 -13.71 0.41 -16.44
N VAL A 236 -12.66 -0.37 -16.20
CA VAL A 236 -11.79 -0.27 -15.00
C VAL A 236 -11.15 1.12 -14.88
N LEU A 237 -10.71 1.71 -15.98
CA LEU A 237 -10.07 3.04 -16.02
C LEU A 237 -11.09 4.20 -15.98
N CYS A 238 -12.37 3.92 -16.26
CA CYS A 238 -13.45 4.89 -16.27
C CYS A 238 -14.51 4.62 -15.18
N GLY A 239 -15.58 3.87 -15.49
CA GLY A 239 -16.71 3.67 -14.56
C GLY A 239 -16.35 2.91 -13.28
N GLY A 240 -15.41 1.98 -13.36
CA GLY A 240 -14.89 1.21 -12.22
C GLY A 240 -14.09 2.03 -11.20
N GLN A 241 -13.81 3.30 -11.48
CA GLN A 241 -13.17 4.22 -10.53
C GLN A 241 -14.14 4.79 -9.47
N ALA A 242 -15.42 4.41 -9.49
CA ALA A 242 -16.44 4.92 -8.57
C ALA A 242 -16.02 4.88 -7.09
N THR A 243 -16.36 5.95 -6.36
CA THR A 243 -16.08 6.11 -4.91
C THR A 243 -17.37 6.15 -4.09
N GLY A 244 -17.28 5.83 -2.80
CA GLY A 244 -18.38 5.76 -1.85
C GLY A 244 -18.77 4.31 -1.52
N LYS A 245 -20.05 4.05 -1.26
CA LYS A 245 -20.51 2.72 -0.83
C LYS A 245 -20.32 1.67 -1.93
N GLY A 246 -19.35 0.77 -1.75
CA GLY A 246 -18.97 -0.23 -2.76
C GLY A 246 -18.02 0.32 -3.84
N GLY A 247 -17.50 1.54 -3.64
CA GLY A 247 -16.46 2.13 -4.46
C GLY A 247 -15.05 1.71 -4.04
N ILE A 248 -14.06 2.07 -4.85
CA ILE A 248 -12.64 1.67 -4.67
C ILE A 248 -12.02 2.19 -3.37
N ASP A 249 -12.47 3.35 -2.89
CA ASP A 249 -12.10 3.91 -1.58
C ASP A 249 -12.64 3.07 -0.42
N SER A 250 -13.83 2.49 -0.54
CA SER A 250 -14.40 1.60 0.49
C SER A 250 -13.71 0.24 0.60
N ILE A 251 -12.86 -0.11 -0.37
CA ILE A 251 -11.99 -1.30 -0.34
C ILE A 251 -10.49 -0.96 -0.25
N GLY A 252 -10.14 0.28 0.14
CA GLY A 252 -8.78 0.68 0.50
C GLY A 252 -7.88 1.15 -0.64
N TYR A 253 -8.44 1.43 -1.82
CA TYR A 253 -7.73 1.95 -3.00
C TYR A 253 -7.99 3.45 -3.23
N SER A 254 -7.15 4.07 -4.06
CA SER A 254 -7.31 5.47 -4.52
C SER A 254 -7.82 5.50 -5.97
N PRO A 255 -8.69 6.48 -6.32
CA PRO A 255 -8.91 6.86 -7.72
C PRO A 255 -7.62 7.15 -8.47
N ILE A 256 -7.57 6.68 -9.71
CA ILE A 256 -6.42 6.82 -10.61
C ILE A 256 -6.38 8.25 -11.20
N PRO A 257 -5.27 9.00 -11.07
CA PRO A 257 -5.06 10.31 -11.71
C PRO A 257 -5.35 10.31 -13.22
N ARG A 258 -5.89 11.42 -13.77
CA ARG A 258 -6.23 11.54 -15.22
C ARG A 258 -5.07 11.18 -16.15
N GLY A 259 -3.83 11.53 -15.80
CA GLY A 259 -2.63 11.15 -16.55
C GLY A 259 -2.43 9.64 -16.65
N LEU A 260 -2.59 8.92 -15.53
CA LEU A 260 -2.50 7.46 -15.49
C LEU A 260 -3.69 6.79 -16.21
N VAL A 261 -4.91 7.34 -16.13
CA VAL A 261 -6.06 6.87 -16.92
C VAL A 261 -5.77 6.98 -18.42
N ARG A 262 -5.28 8.13 -18.90
CA ARG A 262 -4.82 8.30 -20.29
C ARG A 262 -3.71 7.32 -20.64
N GLY A 263 -2.71 7.14 -19.78
CA GLY A 263 -1.61 6.21 -19.98
C GLY A 263 -2.05 4.75 -20.15
N GLY A 264 -2.99 4.30 -19.31
CA GLY A 264 -3.61 2.97 -19.42
C GLY A 264 -4.38 2.79 -20.73
N LEU A 265 -5.25 3.76 -21.07
CA LEU A 265 -6.05 3.72 -22.31
C LEU A 265 -5.18 3.73 -23.58
N LEU A 266 -4.04 4.43 -23.56
CA LEU A 266 -3.03 4.35 -24.64
C LEU A 266 -2.44 2.94 -24.82
N GLN A 267 -2.38 2.13 -23.75
CA GLN A 267 -1.94 0.72 -23.87
C GLN A 267 -3.10 -0.22 -24.27
N VAL A 268 -4.34 0.07 -23.86
CA VAL A 268 -5.55 -0.67 -24.31
C VAL A 268 -5.65 -0.68 -25.85
N GLN A 269 -5.31 0.43 -26.50
CA GLN A 269 -5.28 0.54 -27.97
C GLN A 269 -4.38 -0.49 -28.67
N HIS A 270 -3.38 -1.05 -27.99
CA HIS A 270 -2.48 -2.05 -28.56
C HIS A 270 -2.93 -3.51 -28.34
N ILE A 271 -4.05 -3.77 -27.66
CA ILE A 271 -4.53 -5.14 -27.43
C ILE A 271 -4.98 -5.77 -28.77
N PRO A 272 -4.54 -6.99 -29.12
CA PRO A 272 -4.96 -7.68 -30.35
C PRO A 272 -6.48 -7.87 -30.39
N GLY A 273 -7.16 -7.24 -31.35
CA GLY A 273 -8.63 -7.26 -31.42
C GLY A 273 -9.33 -6.27 -30.49
N ASN A 274 -8.63 -5.24 -29.99
CA ASN A 274 -9.20 -4.10 -29.26
C ASN A 274 -10.52 -3.60 -29.91
N ASN A 275 -11.56 -3.46 -29.08
CA ASN A 275 -12.86 -2.91 -29.41
C ASN A 275 -13.37 -1.98 -28.28
N GLY A 276 -12.43 -1.35 -27.54
CA GLY A 276 -12.70 -0.23 -26.65
C GLY A 276 -13.16 0.99 -27.43
N ASN A 277 -13.94 1.86 -26.78
CA ASN A 277 -14.58 3.02 -27.42
C ASN A 277 -14.19 4.37 -26.79
N VAL A 278 -13.28 4.35 -25.81
CA VAL A 278 -12.74 5.56 -25.15
C VAL A 278 -11.60 6.18 -25.98
N ASP A 279 -11.64 7.50 -26.17
CA ASP A 279 -10.48 8.24 -26.68
C ASP A 279 -9.53 8.60 -25.52
N PRO A 280 -8.28 8.11 -25.49
CA PRO A 280 -7.34 8.39 -24.40
C PRO A 280 -6.96 9.87 -24.27
N ASN A 281 -7.12 10.70 -25.30
CA ASN A 281 -6.68 12.10 -25.28
C ASN A 281 -7.77 13.02 -24.72
N THR A 282 -9.00 12.93 -25.24
CA THR A 282 -10.14 13.70 -24.70
C THR A 282 -10.76 13.08 -23.44
N LEU A 283 -10.68 11.76 -23.30
CA LEU A 283 -11.54 10.93 -22.43
C LEU A 283 -13.03 10.99 -22.80
N ALA A 284 -13.35 11.23 -24.08
CA ALA A 284 -14.69 10.96 -24.62
C ALA A 284 -15.05 9.48 -24.41
N ASN A 285 -16.33 9.21 -24.15
CA ASN A 285 -16.88 7.90 -23.76
C ASN A 285 -16.33 7.30 -22.45
N CYS A 286 -15.55 8.03 -21.66
CA CYS A 286 -15.06 7.60 -20.35
C CYS A 286 -15.97 8.11 -19.20
N PRO A 287 -16.98 7.35 -18.73
CA PRO A 287 -17.85 7.76 -17.62
C PRO A 287 -17.13 7.59 -16.27
N ASN A 288 -16.05 8.33 -16.04
CA ASN A 288 -15.31 8.31 -14.77
C ASN A 288 -15.95 9.30 -13.76
N PRO A 289 -16.61 8.82 -12.70
CA PRO A 289 -17.33 9.69 -11.75
C PRO A 289 -16.39 10.44 -10.78
N THR A 290 -15.09 10.18 -10.82
CA THR A 290 -14.10 10.84 -9.94
C THR A 290 -13.51 12.11 -10.54
N PHE A 291 -13.78 12.38 -11.82
CA PHE A 291 -13.35 13.60 -12.51
C PHE A 291 -14.44 14.68 -12.48
N ASP A 292 -14.03 15.93 -12.33
CA ASP A 292 -14.89 17.08 -12.61
C ASP A 292 -15.01 17.36 -14.12
N SER A 293 -15.82 18.36 -14.48
CA SER A 293 -16.03 18.81 -15.87
C SER A 293 -14.78 19.39 -16.56
N GLN A 294 -13.68 19.56 -15.83
CA GLN A 294 -12.38 19.99 -16.35
C GLN A 294 -11.37 18.81 -16.41
N GLY A 295 -11.75 17.63 -15.91
CA GLY A 295 -10.90 16.43 -15.86
C GLY A 295 -10.04 16.27 -14.61
N ASN A 296 -10.19 17.11 -13.57
CA ASN A 296 -9.43 16.97 -12.32
C ASN A 296 -10.09 15.96 -11.37
N LEU A 297 -9.30 15.26 -10.55
CA LEU A 297 -9.84 14.43 -9.48
C LEU A 297 -10.59 15.28 -8.45
N ILE A 298 -11.87 14.99 -8.26
CA ILE A 298 -12.73 15.59 -7.22
C ILE A 298 -12.15 15.32 -5.83
N ILE A 299 -11.58 14.12 -5.61
CA ILE A 299 -10.95 13.76 -4.34
C ILE A 299 -9.72 14.63 -4.01
N LEU A 300 -9.01 15.20 -5.00
CA LEU A 300 -7.89 16.13 -4.74
C LEU A 300 -8.37 17.51 -4.30
N LYS A 301 -9.47 18.00 -4.90
CA LYS A 301 -10.12 19.27 -4.51
C LYS A 301 -10.67 19.22 -3.08
N ASN A 302 -11.16 18.04 -2.67
CA ASN A 302 -11.76 17.81 -1.36
C ASN A 302 -10.83 17.10 -0.35
N ALA A 303 -9.57 16.81 -0.72
CA ALA A 303 -8.63 16.10 0.16
C ALA A 303 -8.33 16.95 1.41
N PRO A 304 -8.70 16.48 2.62
CA PRO A 304 -8.64 17.27 3.84
C PRO A 304 -7.18 17.60 4.20
N GLN A 305 -6.96 18.77 4.80
CA GLN A 305 -5.68 19.07 5.43
C GLN A 305 -5.43 18.10 6.60
N PRO A 306 -4.17 17.70 6.89
CA PRO A 306 -3.88 16.85 8.02
C PRO A 306 -4.29 17.52 9.33
N ASN A 307 -4.58 16.71 10.35
CA ASN A 307 -4.84 17.21 11.69
C ASN A 307 -3.59 17.98 12.19
N PRO A 308 -3.72 19.21 12.72
CA PRO A 308 -2.59 19.94 13.30
C PRO A 308 -1.80 19.12 14.34
N CYS A 309 -2.47 18.24 15.07
CA CYS A 309 -1.85 17.37 16.07
C CYS A 309 -0.99 16.24 15.47
N ASP A 310 -1.13 15.94 14.18
CA ASP A 310 -0.28 14.98 13.45
C ASP A 310 0.98 15.63 12.86
N LYS A 311 1.25 16.92 13.13
CA LYS A 311 2.52 17.56 12.78
C LYS A 311 3.67 17.03 13.66
N GLN A 312 4.85 16.81 13.08
CA GLN A 312 6.05 16.39 13.80
C GLN A 312 6.37 17.29 15.01
N GLY A 313 6.81 16.69 16.11
CA GLY A 313 7.07 17.39 17.38
C GLY A 313 5.81 17.74 18.19
N THR A 314 4.61 17.47 17.69
CA THR A 314 3.36 17.74 18.41
C THR A 314 2.98 16.56 19.32
N PRO A 315 2.77 16.76 20.64
CA PRO A 315 2.54 15.66 21.58
C PRO A 315 1.18 14.98 21.37
N LEU A 316 1.08 13.70 21.79
CA LEU A 316 -0.16 12.91 21.73
C LEU A 316 -1.34 13.52 22.53
N SER A 317 -1.07 14.44 23.45
CA SER A 317 -2.07 15.17 24.24
C SER A 317 -2.67 16.40 23.54
N CYS A 318 -2.30 16.65 22.27
CA CYS A 318 -2.77 17.80 21.50
C CYS A 318 -4.28 17.77 21.23
N ASP A 319 -4.95 18.90 21.46
CA ASP A 319 -6.33 19.16 21.02
C ASP A 319 -6.32 19.75 19.60
N PRO A 320 -6.97 19.12 18.59
CA PRO A 320 -7.05 19.65 17.23
C PRO A 320 -7.70 21.04 17.13
N ASN A 321 -8.52 21.41 18.12
CA ASN A 321 -9.18 22.71 18.20
C ASN A 321 -8.31 23.79 18.85
N ASN A 322 -7.26 23.39 19.57
CA ASN A 322 -6.30 24.28 20.23
C ASN A 322 -4.88 23.67 20.24
N PRO A 323 -4.25 23.48 19.06
CA PRO A 323 -2.98 22.77 18.95
C PRO A 323 -1.82 23.51 19.63
N SER A 324 -1.95 24.82 19.86
CA SER A 324 -0.97 25.63 20.60
C SER A 324 -0.94 25.35 22.11
N ALA A 325 -2.01 24.78 22.70
CA ALA A 325 -2.08 24.49 24.13
C ALA A 325 -1.33 23.21 24.56
N GLY A 326 -0.91 22.36 23.62
CA GLY A 326 -0.19 21.12 23.92
C GLY A 326 1.25 21.31 24.43
N GLY A 327 1.81 22.52 24.30
CA GLY A 327 3.20 22.86 24.62
C GLY A 327 3.53 22.93 26.12
N GLY A 328 3.35 21.85 26.86
CA GLY A 328 3.75 21.74 28.26
C GLY A 328 5.27 21.89 28.43
N SER A 329 5.71 22.96 29.11
CA SER A 329 7.13 23.33 29.24
C SER A 329 7.99 22.27 29.96
N GLY A 330 8.70 21.46 29.17
CA GLY A 330 9.75 20.54 29.62
C GLY A 330 11.15 21.16 29.56
N GLY A 331 11.32 22.41 30.01
CA GLY A 331 12.59 23.15 29.96
C GLY A 331 13.25 23.32 31.33
N SER A 332 14.51 22.92 31.46
CA SER A 332 15.29 22.86 32.71
C SER A 332 15.22 24.08 33.63
N GLY A 333 14.96 23.85 34.91
CA GLY A 333 15.10 24.87 35.95
C GLY A 333 16.57 25.17 36.27
N GLY A 334 17.05 26.37 35.89
CA GLY A 334 18.35 26.90 36.31
C GLY A 334 18.20 27.91 37.45
N GLY A 335 18.51 27.50 38.69
CA GLY A 335 18.31 28.34 39.88
C GLY A 335 19.52 29.19 40.26
N SER A 336 19.42 30.51 40.09
CA SER A 336 20.21 31.59 40.74
C SER A 336 19.64 32.95 40.32
N GLY A 337 19.67 34.03 41.10
CA GLY A 337 20.12 34.24 42.48
C GLY A 337 19.82 35.71 42.85
N SER A 338 19.52 36.03 44.11
CA SER A 338 19.03 37.37 44.49
C SER A 338 20.13 38.44 44.45
N GLY A 339 19.81 39.64 43.97
CA GLY A 339 20.73 40.78 43.93
C GLY A 339 20.05 42.08 43.47
N GLY A 340 19.60 42.91 44.42
CA GLY A 340 19.05 44.24 44.13
C GLY A 340 20.11 45.34 44.14
N GLY A 341 19.92 46.40 43.34
CA GLY A 341 20.80 47.56 43.33
C GLY A 341 20.12 48.78 42.68
N SER A 342 20.05 49.89 43.41
CA SER A 342 19.54 51.18 42.90
C SER A 342 20.69 52.14 42.62
N GLY A 343 20.65 52.86 41.50
CA GLY A 343 21.59 53.93 41.17
C GLY A 343 21.16 54.66 39.90
N GLY A 344 21.18 56.00 39.91
CA GLY A 344 20.79 56.84 38.78
C GLY A 344 21.95 57.67 38.22
N GLY A 345 21.80 58.21 37.01
CA GLY A 345 22.82 59.05 36.34
C GLY A 345 22.31 59.72 35.07
N SER A 346 22.13 61.04 35.12
CA SER A 346 21.41 61.88 34.15
C SER A 346 22.06 62.13 32.78
N ASN A 347 21.20 62.63 31.86
CA ASN A 347 21.42 63.69 30.85
C ASN A 347 21.82 63.38 29.37
N GLY A 348 21.19 64.16 28.48
CA GLY A 348 21.47 64.32 27.04
C GLY A 348 20.49 63.56 26.11
N GLY A 349 19.83 64.16 25.11
CA GLY A 349 19.69 65.57 24.75
C GLY A 349 19.56 65.79 23.23
N GLY A 350 18.34 65.98 22.70
CA GLY A 350 18.07 66.24 21.27
C GLY A 350 16.58 66.44 20.97
N SER A 351 16.20 67.14 19.90
CA SER A 351 14.81 67.61 19.67
C SER A 351 14.35 67.62 18.21
N GLY A 352 13.01 67.67 18.01
CA GLY A 352 12.29 67.68 16.73
C GLY A 352 11.60 66.33 16.48
N GLY A 353 10.30 66.20 16.16
CA GLY A 353 9.25 67.15 15.75
C GLY A 353 8.35 66.37 14.77
N GLY A 354 7.09 66.04 15.10
CA GLY A 354 5.88 66.75 14.63
C GLY A 354 5.47 66.34 13.20
N SER A 355 4.25 65.90 12.85
CA SER A 355 2.96 65.77 13.56
C SER A 355 2.14 64.60 12.94
N GLY A 356 1.16 63.98 13.61
CA GLY A 356 -0.29 64.30 13.50
C GLY A 356 -0.93 63.81 12.18
N SER A 357 -2.07 63.10 12.09
CA SER A 357 -3.13 62.63 13.01
C SER A 357 -3.71 61.28 12.43
N GLY A 358 -4.56 60.44 13.04
CA GLY A 358 -5.79 60.68 13.82
C GLY A 358 -6.98 61.04 12.89
N GLY A 359 -8.09 60.32 12.78
CA GLY A 359 -8.53 59.03 13.34
C GLY A 359 -10.06 58.98 13.62
N LYS A 360 -10.68 57.79 13.58
CA LYS A 360 -12.14 57.51 13.77
C LYS A 360 -13.04 57.95 12.58
N GLY A 361 -14.26 57.43 12.36
CA GLY A 361 -14.97 56.28 12.98
C GLY A 361 -16.51 56.38 12.89
N GLY A 362 -17.22 55.24 12.80
CA GLY A 362 -18.70 55.12 12.73
C GLY A 362 -19.17 54.35 11.46
N ALA A 363 -20.14 53.42 11.39
CA ALA A 363 -21.16 52.81 12.27
C ALA A 363 -22.65 53.19 12.00
N GLY A 364 -23.47 52.18 11.64
CA GLY A 364 -24.89 52.08 12.04
C GLY A 364 -26.01 52.17 10.98
N SER A 365 -26.70 51.05 10.71
CA SER A 365 -28.10 50.91 10.17
C SER A 365 -28.46 51.55 8.81
N GLY A 366 -29.52 51.15 8.08
CA GLY A 366 -30.49 50.03 8.17
C GLY A 366 -31.80 50.33 7.41
N GLY A 367 -32.50 49.33 6.83
CA GLY A 367 -33.78 49.53 6.12
C GLY A 367 -34.26 48.32 5.30
N ALA A 368 -35.57 48.14 5.08
CA ALA A 368 -36.18 46.86 4.63
C ALA A 368 -37.23 46.98 3.49
N GLY A 369 -37.55 45.84 2.85
CA GLY A 369 -38.76 45.59 2.02
C GLY A 369 -38.53 45.45 0.49
N GLY A 370 -39.24 44.59 -0.26
CA GLY A 370 -40.16 43.49 0.13
C GLY A 370 -41.00 42.87 -1.02
N GLY A 371 -41.34 41.57 -0.92
CA GLY A 371 -42.34 40.82 -1.73
C GLY A 371 -41.92 40.25 -3.10
N SER A 372 -42.62 39.29 -3.75
CA SER A 372 -43.67 38.33 -3.31
C SER A 372 -44.02 37.27 -4.39
N GLY A 373 -44.41 36.03 -3.98
CA GLY A 373 -45.02 34.95 -4.79
C GLY A 373 -44.05 33.86 -5.34
N SER A 374 -44.22 32.52 -5.33
CA SER A 374 -45.33 31.51 -5.23
C SER A 374 -45.63 30.80 -6.57
N GLY A 375 -45.64 29.44 -6.73
CA GLY A 375 -45.21 28.31 -5.87
C GLY A 375 -45.72 26.91 -6.32
N GLY A 376 -45.07 25.81 -5.89
CA GLY A 376 -45.56 24.39 -5.79
C GLY A 376 -45.74 23.50 -7.06
N ALA A 377 -46.00 22.17 -7.01
CA ALA A 377 -45.70 21.07 -6.03
C ALA A 377 -46.14 19.64 -6.52
N GLY A 378 -45.38 18.55 -6.23
CA GLY A 378 -45.79 17.09 -6.24
C GLY A 378 -45.91 16.34 -7.60
N GLY A 379 -45.94 14.98 -7.73
CA GLY A 379 -45.58 13.84 -6.82
C GLY A 379 -46.09 12.39 -7.19
N ALA A 380 -45.23 11.34 -7.03
CA ALA A 380 -45.45 9.89 -6.64
C ALA A 380 -46.18 8.76 -7.48
N ASN A 381 -45.83 7.47 -7.16
CA ASN A 381 -46.39 6.11 -7.49
C ASN A 381 -46.22 5.49 -8.92
N GLY A 382 -46.26 4.16 -9.24
CA GLY A 382 -46.38 2.80 -8.59
C GLY A 382 -46.63 1.68 -9.68
N SER A 383 -46.75 0.32 -9.55
CA SER A 383 -46.47 -0.76 -8.54
C SER A 383 -46.75 -2.23 -9.08
N SER A 384 -46.16 -3.33 -8.52
CA SER A 384 -46.52 -4.81 -8.59
C SER A 384 -46.49 -5.63 -9.93
N GLY A 385 -46.44 -7.01 -10.04
CA GLY A 385 -46.21 -8.17 -9.10
C GLY A 385 -46.47 -9.63 -9.65
N THR A 386 -45.86 -10.68 -9.02
CA THR A 386 -46.21 -12.16 -8.88
C THR A 386 -46.21 -13.27 -10.01
N GLY A 387 -45.37 -14.33 -9.86
CA GLY A 387 -45.76 -15.78 -9.64
C GLY A 387 -45.70 -16.91 -10.74
N GLY A 388 -45.06 -18.09 -10.47
CA GLY A 388 -45.50 -19.42 -11.02
C GLY A 388 -44.52 -20.52 -11.58
N SER A 389 -43.89 -21.36 -10.73
CA SER A 389 -43.43 -22.78 -10.89
C SER A 389 -43.01 -23.46 -12.25
N GLY A 390 -41.74 -23.95 -12.32
CA GLY A 390 -41.45 -25.41 -12.28
C GLY A 390 -41.00 -26.22 -13.54
N ALA A 391 -39.69 -26.42 -13.74
CA ALA A 391 -39.05 -27.58 -14.42
C ALA A 391 -37.53 -27.62 -14.14
N CYS A 392 -36.84 -28.77 -14.24
CA CYS A 392 -35.38 -28.87 -14.01
C CYS A 392 -34.60 -29.42 -15.23
N GLY A 393 -33.45 -28.81 -15.51
CA GLY A 393 -32.45 -29.27 -16.47
C GLY A 393 -31.24 -28.33 -16.44
N THR A 394 -30.07 -28.83 -16.06
CA THR A 394 -28.88 -28.00 -15.78
C THR A 394 -27.97 -27.91 -17.01
N THR A 395 -28.14 -26.84 -17.79
CA THR A 395 -27.34 -26.58 -18.99
C THR A 395 -26.20 -25.61 -18.65
N ILE A 396 -25.02 -25.85 -19.23
CA ILE A 396 -23.89 -24.90 -19.18
C ILE A 396 -23.97 -24.03 -20.43
N ASP A 397 -23.91 -22.71 -20.25
CA ASP A 397 -23.89 -21.77 -21.37
C ASP A 397 -22.50 -21.77 -22.04
N PRO A 398 -22.37 -22.11 -23.34
CA PRO A 398 -21.08 -22.19 -24.03
C PRO A 398 -20.47 -20.83 -24.39
N GLN A 399 -21.19 -19.73 -24.14
CA GLN A 399 -20.80 -18.35 -24.45
C GLN A 399 -20.46 -17.53 -23.19
N THR A 400 -20.99 -17.89 -22.01
CA THR A 400 -20.61 -17.29 -20.71
C THR A 400 -19.82 -18.24 -19.78
N GLY A 401 -20.04 -19.55 -19.89
CA GLY A 401 -19.36 -20.58 -19.09
C GLY A 401 -19.99 -20.90 -17.73
N GLU A 402 -21.15 -20.31 -17.40
CA GLU A 402 -21.82 -20.53 -16.11
C GLU A 402 -22.75 -21.77 -16.12
N VAL A 403 -22.98 -22.33 -14.92
CA VAL A 403 -23.89 -23.48 -14.71
C VAL A 403 -25.26 -22.95 -14.27
N VAL A 404 -26.29 -23.17 -15.10
CA VAL A 404 -27.67 -22.82 -14.71
C VAL A 404 -28.24 -23.94 -13.83
N GLN A 405 -28.55 -23.64 -12.57
CA GLN A 405 -29.24 -24.55 -11.64
C GLN A 405 -30.49 -23.87 -11.04
N ASN A 406 -31.59 -24.63 -10.95
CA ASN A 406 -32.82 -24.17 -10.29
C ASN A 406 -32.80 -24.49 -8.79
N ASP A 407 -33.30 -23.55 -7.99
CA ASP A 407 -33.15 -23.52 -6.52
C ASP A 407 -33.80 -24.68 -5.76
N SER A 408 -33.22 -25.02 -4.60
CA SER A 408 -33.80 -24.63 -3.29
C SER A 408 -33.06 -25.25 -2.08
N GLY A 409 -32.84 -24.45 -1.02
CA GLY A 409 -32.62 -24.99 0.34
C GLY A 409 -31.39 -24.53 1.14
N GLY A 410 -31.42 -23.31 1.68
CA GLY A 410 -31.07 -23.07 3.10
C GLY A 410 -29.62 -23.16 3.61
N SER A 411 -29.04 -21.97 3.86
CA SER A 411 -27.98 -21.69 4.84
C SER A 411 -26.52 -22.08 4.51
N GLY A 412 -25.58 -21.21 4.88
CA GLY A 412 -24.14 -21.38 4.68
C GLY A 412 -23.55 -20.38 3.69
N GLY A 413 -23.17 -19.19 4.15
CA GLY A 413 -22.53 -18.16 3.33
C GLY A 413 -21.07 -18.47 3.00
N GLY A 414 -20.83 -19.26 1.95
CA GLY A 414 -19.50 -19.45 1.38
C GLY A 414 -19.08 -18.28 0.50
N GLN A 415 -17.87 -17.75 0.69
CA GLN A 415 -17.28 -16.78 -0.24
C GLN A 415 -17.01 -17.47 -1.59
N VAL A 416 -17.40 -16.83 -2.69
CA VAL A 416 -16.99 -17.26 -4.04
C VAL A 416 -15.53 -16.84 -4.23
N ALA A 417 -14.61 -17.77 -3.95
CA ALA A 417 -13.19 -17.54 -4.14
C ALA A 417 -12.88 -17.38 -5.64
N ALA A 418 -12.42 -16.19 -6.03
CA ALA A 418 -11.87 -15.98 -7.36
C ALA A 418 -10.55 -16.77 -7.49
N ASN A 419 -10.56 -17.83 -8.30
CA ASN A 419 -9.35 -18.61 -8.55
C ASN A 419 -8.28 -17.72 -9.20
N VAL A 420 -7.18 -17.49 -8.49
CA VAL A 420 -6.01 -16.77 -9.02
C VAL A 420 -5.46 -17.56 -10.21
N VAL A 421 -5.65 -17.02 -11.42
CA VAL A 421 -5.09 -17.60 -12.65
C VAL A 421 -3.58 -17.34 -12.63
N ASN A 422 -2.86 -18.30 -12.05
CA ASN A 422 -1.41 -18.23 -11.89
C ASN A 422 -0.75 -18.17 -13.28
N VAL A 423 -0.07 -17.06 -13.59
CA VAL A 423 0.55 -16.83 -14.91
C VAL A 423 1.83 -17.66 -14.98
N GLY A 424 1.70 -18.92 -15.41
CA GLY A 424 2.81 -19.87 -15.51
C GLY A 424 3.95 -19.31 -16.37
N GLY A 425 5.04 -18.90 -15.71
CA GLY A 425 6.07 -18.04 -16.31
C GLY A 425 7.50 -18.29 -15.83
N ARG A 426 7.79 -19.43 -15.19
CA ARG A 426 9.16 -19.95 -15.06
C ARG A 426 9.23 -21.27 -15.85
N PRO A 427 10.22 -21.45 -16.75
CA PRO A 427 10.36 -22.73 -17.45
C PRO A 427 10.68 -23.83 -16.45
N ASP A 428 10.03 -24.99 -16.60
CA ASP A 428 10.21 -26.13 -15.70
C ASP A 428 11.67 -26.59 -15.68
N ASN A 429 12.38 -26.28 -14.59
CA ASN A 429 13.71 -26.80 -14.32
C ASN A 429 13.61 -28.28 -13.90
N TRP A 430 13.23 -29.12 -14.86
CA TRP A 430 13.25 -30.59 -14.81
C TRP A 430 14.52 -31.14 -14.16
N LEU A 431 15.67 -30.47 -14.36
CA LEU A 431 16.93 -30.82 -13.73
C LEU A 431 16.84 -30.85 -12.19
N LEU A 432 16.20 -29.85 -11.58
CA LEU A 432 16.07 -29.76 -10.11
C LEU A 432 15.12 -30.83 -9.57
N THR A 433 13.93 -30.98 -10.15
CA THR A 433 12.98 -32.03 -9.74
C THR A 433 13.54 -33.44 -9.94
N THR A 434 14.32 -33.66 -11.02
CA THR A 434 15.02 -34.93 -11.24
C THR A 434 16.14 -35.16 -10.21
N LEU A 435 16.93 -34.13 -9.88
CA LEU A 435 17.98 -34.24 -8.87
C LEU A 435 17.39 -34.55 -7.48
N THR A 436 16.33 -33.87 -7.05
CA THR A 436 15.65 -34.16 -5.77
C THR A 436 15.04 -35.56 -5.76
N ALA A 437 14.45 -36.03 -6.87
CA ALA A 437 13.94 -37.40 -6.97
C ALA A 437 15.06 -38.45 -6.89
N VAL A 438 16.21 -38.21 -7.52
CA VAL A 438 17.40 -39.07 -7.45
C VAL A 438 18.00 -39.07 -6.03
N GLU A 439 18.06 -37.92 -5.36
CA GLU A 439 18.54 -37.81 -3.98
C GLU A 439 17.65 -38.59 -3.00
N LEU A 440 16.34 -38.42 -3.07
CA LEU A 440 15.38 -39.18 -2.25
C LEU A 440 15.48 -40.69 -2.50
N LEU A 441 15.61 -41.12 -3.77
CA LEU A 441 15.86 -42.52 -4.11
C LEU A 441 17.20 -43.03 -3.56
N ALA A 442 18.26 -42.23 -3.59
CA ALA A 442 19.56 -42.59 -3.04
C ALA A 442 19.51 -42.77 -1.52
N VAL A 443 18.85 -41.86 -0.80
CA VAL A 443 18.65 -41.94 0.66
C VAL A 443 17.88 -43.20 1.07
N VAL A 444 16.88 -43.62 0.28
CA VAL A 444 16.10 -44.85 0.57
C VAL A 444 16.87 -46.13 0.16
N ALA A 445 17.57 -46.13 -0.98
CA ALA A 445 18.17 -47.33 -1.56
C ALA A 445 19.58 -47.66 -1.05
N LEU A 446 20.41 -46.66 -0.73
CA LEU A 446 21.81 -46.89 -0.32
C LEU A 446 21.94 -47.62 1.04
N PRO A 447 21.19 -47.27 2.10
CA PRO A 447 21.32 -47.94 3.41
C PRO A 447 21.06 -49.46 3.37
N PRO A 448 19.95 -49.98 2.78
CA PRO A 448 19.74 -51.44 2.72
C PRO A 448 20.74 -52.13 1.79
N PHE A 449 21.19 -51.49 0.70
CA PHE A 449 22.17 -52.07 -0.22
C PHE A 449 23.56 -52.21 0.44
N LEU A 450 24.06 -51.14 1.07
CA LEU A 450 25.31 -51.15 1.82
C LEU A 450 25.24 -52.09 3.03
N GLY A 451 24.13 -52.09 3.77
CA GLY A 451 23.88 -53.01 4.87
C GLY A 451 23.93 -54.47 4.43
N GLY A 452 23.27 -54.81 3.31
CA GLY A 452 23.30 -56.15 2.73
C GLY A 452 24.69 -56.58 2.25
N TRP A 453 25.42 -55.68 1.60
CA TRP A 453 26.80 -55.93 1.10
C TRP A 453 27.80 -56.14 2.26
N LEU A 454 27.74 -55.31 3.30
CA LEU A 454 28.55 -55.47 4.52
C LEU A 454 28.24 -56.80 5.23
N ARG A 455 26.97 -57.22 5.28
CA ARG A 455 26.57 -58.52 5.84
C ARG A 455 27.17 -59.70 5.06
N ARG A 456 27.14 -59.64 3.72
CA ARG A 456 27.76 -60.66 2.84
C ARG A 456 29.29 -60.72 3.04
N ARG A 457 29.97 -59.58 3.12
CA ARG A 457 31.42 -59.52 3.41
C ARG A 457 31.78 -60.15 4.76
N ARG A 458 31.00 -59.91 5.81
CA ARG A 458 31.23 -60.52 7.15
C ARG A 458 30.94 -62.03 7.19
N ALA A 459 29.99 -62.52 6.39
CA ALA A 459 29.72 -63.96 6.27
C ALA A 459 30.88 -64.69 5.55
N GLY A 460 31.41 -64.11 4.47
CA GLY A 460 32.51 -64.70 3.70
C GLY A 460 33.85 -64.83 4.45
N SER A 461 34.01 -64.15 5.59
CA SER A 461 35.22 -64.24 6.42
C SER A 461 35.17 -65.30 7.54
N GLN A 462 34.08 -66.06 7.70
CA GLN A 462 33.95 -67.07 8.77
C GLN A 462 34.07 -68.53 8.32
N THR A 463 34.10 -68.82 7.01
CA THR A 463 34.21 -70.19 6.47
C THR A 463 35.64 -70.50 5.98
N GLY A 464 36.67 -69.98 6.66
CA GLY A 464 38.05 -69.90 6.14
C GLY A 464 39.13 -70.70 6.88
N THR A 465 38.84 -71.35 8.01
CA THR A 465 39.85 -72.14 8.77
C THR A 465 39.21 -73.37 9.41
N GLY A 466 39.41 -74.55 8.80
CA GLY A 466 38.92 -75.82 9.35
C GLY A 466 39.24 -77.00 8.44
N GLY A 467 40.45 -77.56 8.53
CA GLY A 467 40.88 -78.66 7.66
C GLY A 467 42.36 -79.04 7.75
N ALA A 468 42.88 -79.30 8.97
CA ALA A 468 44.24 -79.82 9.15
C ALA A 468 44.47 -80.51 10.51
N ARG A 469 43.93 -81.72 10.68
CA ARG A 469 44.53 -82.85 11.44
C ARG A 469 43.68 -84.11 11.31
#